data_AF-A0A432ID49-F1
#
_entry.id   AF-A0A432ID49-F1
#
_cell.length_a   1.000
_cell.length_b   1.000
_cell.length_c   1.000
_cell.angle_alpha   90.00
_cell.angle_beta   90.00
_cell.angle_gamma   90.00
#
_symmetry.space_group_name_H-M   'P 1'
#
loop_
_entity.id
_entity.type
_entity.pdbx_description
1 polymer ?
#
loop_
_entity_poly.entity_id
_entity_poly.type
_entity_poly.pdbx_seq_one_letter_code
_entity_poly.pdbx_strand_id
1 'polypeptide(L)'
;MIPINTSKVLIGGIVASVVIFAGQMLNHMMFEERWNEATQGAGLISEFDTLALTILTLFLVGLGLVTAWLYAGLRTRFGAGPATAIKAGTAVWACWAVFGYSPTYFIGLYPGDLVAYSVINSFVFINAGALIAGKMYTEVSAVPAQA
;
A
#
# COMPACT_ATOMS: atom_id res chain seq x y z
N MET A 1 8.58 -21.41 -15.70
CA MET A 1 7.79 -20.39 -14.99
C MET A 1 7.45 -19.29 -15.98
N ILE A 2 6.20 -18.84 -16.04
CA ILE A 2 5.83 -17.71 -16.90
C ILE A 2 6.49 -16.45 -16.31
N PRO A 3 7.22 -15.66 -17.11
CA PRO A 3 7.87 -14.45 -16.62
C PRO A 3 6.84 -13.43 -16.14
N ILE A 4 7.18 -12.67 -15.10
CA ILE A 4 6.33 -11.59 -14.60
C ILE A 4 6.21 -10.52 -15.69
N ASN A 5 4.99 -10.17 -16.06
CA ASN A 5 4.72 -9.05 -16.96
C ASN A 5 4.95 -7.71 -16.24
N THR A 6 6.17 -7.17 -16.35
CA THR A 6 6.59 -5.93 -15.68
C THR A 6 5.72 -4.73 -16.06
N SER A 7 5.29 -4.60 -17.31
CA SER A 7 4.40 -3.52 -17.74
C SER A 7 3.07 -3.55 -17.01
N LYS A 8 2.51 -4.75 -16.79
CA LYS A 8 1.26 -4.91 -16.04
C LYS A 8 1.45 -4.70 -14.53
N VAL A 9 2.60 -5.06 -13.98
CA VAL A 9 2.96 -4.72 -12.59
C VAL A 9 3.03 -3.20 -12.42
N LEU A 10 3.70 -2.50 -13.34
CA LEU A 10 3.86 -1.05 -13.26
C LEU A 10 2.50 -0.33 -13.32
N ILE A 11 1.68 -0.65 -14.31
CA ILE A 11 0.35 -0.04 -14.47
C ILE A 11 -0.55 -0.39 -13.29
N GLY A 12 -0.66 -1.68 -12.93
CA GLY A 12 -1.49 -2.12 -11.81
C GLY A 12 -1.04 -1.54 -10.48
N GLY A 13 0.27 -1.40 -10.28
CA GLY A 13 0.84 -0.82 -9.08
C GLY A 13 0.58 0.68 -8.96
N ILE A 14 0.73 1.46 -10.03
CA ILE A 14 0.38 2.89 -10.04
C ILE A 14 -1.09 3.09 -9.68
N VAL A 15 -2.00 2.32 -10.29
CA VAL A 15 -3.44 2.44 -10.00
C VAL A 15 -3.76 2.00 -8.56
N ALA A 16 -3.11 0.93 -8.06
CA ALA A 16 -3.22 0.54 -6.66
C ALA A 16 -2.74 1.64 -5.71
N SER A 17 -1.69 2.36 -6.08
CA SER A 17 -1.12 3.46 -5.29
C SER A 17 -2.11 4.61 -5.13
N VAL A 18 -2.90 4.93 -6.17
CA VAL A 18 -3.97 5.94 -6.08
C VAL A 18 -5.02 5.55 -5.04
N VAL A 19 -5.38 4.26 -4.97
CA VAL A 19 -6.34 3.77 -3.97
C VAL A 19 -5.77 3.83 -2.56
N ILE A 20 -4.51 3.43 -2.39
CA ILE A 20 -3.82 3.53 -1.10
C ILE A 20 -3.70 4.99 -0.65
N PHE A 21 -3.37 5.89 -1.59
CA PHE A 21 -3.29 7.33 -1.34
C PHE A 21 -4.64 7.90 -0.89
N ALA A 22 -5.74 7.51 -1.54
CA ALA A 22 -7.08 7.92 -1.11
C ALA A 22 -7.39 7.49 0.33
N GLY A 23 -6.94 6.30 0.74
CA GLY A 23 -7.04 5.84 2.12
C GLY A 23 -6.23 6.69 3.10
N GLN A 24 -5.02 7.08 2.73
CA GLN A 24 -4.20 7.98 3.56
C GLN A 24 -4.82 9.37 3.68
N MET A 25 -5.36 9.92 2.60
CA MET A 25 -6.07 11.20 2.63
C MET A 25 -7.32 11.12 3.49
N LEU A 26 -8.10 10.05 3.38
CA LEU A 26 -9.26 9.85 4.25
C LEU A 26 -8.85 9.82 5.72
N ASN A 27 -7.78 9.11 6.07
CA ASN A 27 -7.29 9.06 7.45
C ASN A 27 -6.83 10.43 7.95
N HIS A 28 -6.14 11.20 7.11
CA HIS A 28 -5.71 12.55 7.46
C HIS A 28 -6.91 13.48 7.65
N MET A 29 -7.85 13.51 6.69
CA MET A 29 -9.05 14.36 6.76
C MET A 29 -9.95 14.04 7.96
N MET A 30 -10.05 12.76 8.36
CA MET A 30 -10.88 12.37 9.51
C MET A 30 -10.25 12.72 10.86
N PHE A 31 -8.93 12.83 10.94
CA PHE A 31 -8.20 12.96 12.20
C PHE A 31 -7.16 14.08 12.18
N GLU A 32 -7.34 15.09 11.32
CA GLU A 32 -6.37 16.16 11.07
C GLU A 32 -5.94 16.87 12.36
N GLU A 33 -6.92 17.32 13.14
CA GLU A 33 -6.69 18.00 14.42
C GLU A 33 -5.88 17.11 15.38
N ARG A 34 -6.26 15.84 15.51
CA ARG A 34 -5.57 14.89 16.40
C ARG A 34 -4.13 14.61 15.96
N TRP A 35 -3.89 14.53 14.66
CA TRP A 35 -2.53 14.37 14.11
C TRP A 35 -1.69 15.61 14.40
N ASN A 36 -2.24 16.81 14.21
CA ASN A 36 -1.55 18.06 14.47
C ASN A 36 -1.26 18.26 15.96
N GLU A 37 -2.22 18.02 16.84
CA GLU A 37 -2.03 18.08 18.29
C GLU A 37 -0.94 17.12 18.78
N ALA A 38 -0.97 15.87 18.33
CA ALA A 38 0.03 14.88 18.74
C ALA A 38 1.42 15.22 18.20
N THR A 39 1.51 15.72 16.96
CA THR A 39 2.78 16.16 16.35
C THR A 39 3.37 17.35 17.10
N GLN A 40 2.55 18.37 17.40
CA GLN A 40 2.97 19.54 18.17
C GLN A 40 3.33 19.18 19.62
N GLY A 41 2.55 18.31 20.26
CA GLY A 41 2.82 17.80 21.60
C GLY A 41 4.15 17.05 21.71
N ALA A 42 4.59 16.43 20.61
CA ALA A 42 5.91 15.81 20.50
C ALA A 42 7.04 16.80 20.17
N GLY A 43 6.76 18.10 20.08
CA GLY A 43 7.72 19.14 19.69
C GLY A 43 8.15 19.07 18.22
N LEU A 44 7.38 18.37 17.38
CA LEU A 44 7.62 18.26 15.94
C LEU A 44 6.81 19.32 15.19
N ILE A 45 7.33 19.74 14.04
CA ILE A 45 6.65 20.67 13.16
C ILE A 45 5.83 19.85 12.15
N SER A 46 4.52 20.11 12.07
CA SER A 46 3.63 19.53 11.06
C SER A 46 3.76 20.31 9.74
N GLU A 47 4.95 20.33 9.15
CA GLU A 47 5.17 20.96 7.84
C GLU A 47 5.13 19.88 6.75
N PHE A 48 4.00 19.83 6.03
CA PHE A 48 3.88 19.10 4.77
C PHE A 48 4.42 19.98 3.63
N ASP A 49 5.72 20.23 3.65
CA ASP A 49 6.36 20.92 2.55
C ASP A 49 6.34 20.06 1.26
N THR A 50 6.71 20.68 0.14
CA THR A 50 6.72 20.01 -1.17
C THR A 50 7.58 18.74 -1.15
N LEU A 51 8.69 18.74 -0.40
CA LEU A 51 9.59 17.59 -0.32
C LEU A 51 8.96 16.44 0.46
N ALA A 52 8.38 16.70 1.63
CA ALA A 52 7.68 15.73 2.46
C ALA A 52 6.53 15.07 1.69
N LEU A 53 5.70 15.87 1.00
CA LEU A 53 4.62 15.35 0.16
C LEU A 53 5.13 14.52 -1.02
N THR A 54 6.24 14.92 -1.63
CA THR A 54 6.88 14.15 -2.71
C THR A 54 7.38 12.80 -2.20
N ILE A 55 8.08 12.78 -1.07
CA ILE A 55 8.59 11.56 -0.45
C ILE A 55 7.43 10.64 -0.07
N LEU A 56 6.39 11.17 0.61
CA LEU A 56 5.18 10.40 0.95
C LEU A 56 4.56 9.77 -0.29
N THR A 57 4.39 10.54 -1.36
CA THR A 57 3.82 10.05 -2.62
C THR A 57 4.67 8.93 -3.22
N LEU A 58 5.99 9.07 -3.26
CA LEU A 58 6.89 8.03 -3.76
C LEU A 58 6.82 6.74 -2.91
N PHE A 59 6.71 6.87 -1.59
CA PHE A 59 6.52 5.73 -0.69
C PHE A 59 5.21 4.99 -0.97
N LEU A 60 4.10 5.71 -1.15
CA LEU A 60 2.79 5.13 -1.45
C LEU A 60 2.77 4.49 -2.85
N VAL A 61 3.49 5.08 -3.81
CA VAL A 61 3.72 4.46 -5.13
C VAL A 61 4.51 3.15 -5.00
N GLY A 62 5.57 3.14 -4.18
CA GLY A 62 6.33 1.94 -3.87
C GLY A 62 5.47 0.82 -3.29
N LEU A 63 4.58 1.15 -2.34
CA LEU A 63 3.63 0.20 -1.75
C LEU A 63 2.70 -0.42 -2.80
N GLY A 64 2.13 0.37 -3.69
CA GLY A 64 1.28 -0.15 -4.77
C GLY A 64 2.05 -1.04 -5.74
N LEU A 65 3.28 -0.66 -6.11
CA LEU A 65 4.15 -1.46 -6.97
C LEU A 65 4.53 -2.80 -6.33
N VAL A 66 4.95 -2.80 -5.06
CA VAL A 66 5.27 -4.02 -4.32
C VAL A 66 4.04 -4.91 -4.20
N THR A 67 2.85 -4.33 -3.98
CA THR A 67 1.58 -5.07 -3.93
C THR A 67 1.27 -5.76 -5.27
N ALA A 68 1.39 -5.04 -6.38
CA ALA A 68 1.17 -5.59 -7.72
C ALA A 68 2.21 -6.66 -8.09
N TRP A 69 3.47 -6.43 -7.75
CA TRP A 69 4.56 -7.39 -7.96
C TRP A 69 4.36 -8.67 -7.14
N LEU A 70 3.97 -8.52 -5.87
CA LEU A 70 3.71 -9.66 -4.99
C LEU A 70 2.51 -10.46 -5.51
N TYR A 71 1.42 -9.81 -5.94
CA TYR A 71 0.31 -10.50 -6.59
C TYR A 71 0.78 -11.30 -7.81
N ALA A 72 1.58 -10.70 -8.70
CA ALA A 72 2.11 -11.37 -9.89
C ALA A 72 2.91 -12.63 -9.53
N GLY A 73 3.78 -12.56 -8.51
CA GLY A 73 4.52 -13.71 -8.01
C GLY A 73 3.60 -14.78 -7.40
N LEU A 74 2.67 -14.38 -6.53
CA LEU A 74 1.74 -15.29 -5.85
C LEU A 74 0.78 -15.98 -6.81
N ARG A 75 0.37 -15.30 -7.89
CA ARG A 75 -0.52 -15.85 -8.92
C ARG A 75 0.00 -17.15 -9.53
N THR A 76 1.32 -17.28 -9.70
CA THR A 76 1.93 -18.51 -10.25
C THR A 76 1.72 -19.74 -9.36
N ARG A 77 1.48 -19.56 -8.06
CA ARG A 77 1.33 -20.63 -7.07
C ARG A 77 -0.12 -20.82 -6.61
N PHE A 78 -0.86 -19.73 -6.47
CA PHE A 78 -2.21 -19.71 -5.91
C PHE A 78 -3.30 -19.50 -6.96
N GLY A 79 -2.93 -19.30 -8.23
CA GLY A 79 -3.85 -19.01 -9.31
C GLY A 79 -4.32 -17.55 -9.35
N ALA A 80 -5.07 -17.25 -10.40
CA ALA A 80 -5.70 -15.95 -10.62
C ALA A 80 -6.87 -15.73 -9.66
N GLY A 81 -7.04 -14.51 -9.16
CA GLY A 81 -8.31 -14.08 -8.56
C GLY A 81 -8.20 -13.30 -7.25
N PRO A 82 -9.37 -12.91 -6.68
CA PRO A 82 -9.44 -12.06 -5.50
C PRO A 82 -8.73 -12.62 -4.27
N ALA A 83 -8.80 -13.94 -4.05
CA ALA A 83 -8.13 -14.58 -2.91
C ALA A 83 -6.60 -14.40 -2.95
N THR A 84 -5.99 -14.49 -4.13
CA THR A 84 -4.55 -14.25 -4.32
C THR A 84 -4.20 -12.78 -4.11
N ALA A 85 -5.06 -11.86 -4.57
CA ALA A 85 -4.89 -10.43 -4.35
C ALA A 85 -4.95 -10.06 -2.86
N ILE A 86 -5.90 -10.61 -2.10
CA ILE A 86 -5.98 -10.39 -0.65
C ILE A 86 -4.75 -10.94 0.07
N LYS A 87 -4.21 -12.11 -0.33
CA LYS A 87 -2.94 -12.62 0.22
C LYS A 87 -1.78 -11.64 -0.01
N ALA A 88 -1.67 -11.08 -1.22
CA ALA A 88 -0.64 -10.09 -1.53
C ALA A 88 -0.83 -8.80 -0.72
N GLY A 89 -2.04 -8.22 -0.74
CA GLY A 89 -2.36 -6.98 -0.03
C GLY A 89 -2.17 -7.12 1.49
N THR A 90 -2.63 -8.22 2.07
CA THR A 90 -2.48 -8.50 3.50
C THR A 90 -1.01 -8.69 3.90
N ALA A 91 -0.19 -9.34 3.07
CA ALA A 91 1.24 -9.46 3.33
C ALA A 91 1.94 -8.09 3.31
N VAL A 92 1.62 -7.24 2.34
CA VAL A 92 2.16 -5.86 2.29
C VAL A 92 1.66 -5.03 3.47
N TRP A 93 0.37 -5.12 3.79
CA TRP A 93 -0.21 -4.45 4.94
C TRP A 93 0.45 -4.90 6.25
N ALA A 94 0.74 -6.19 6.43
CA ALA A 94 1.39 -6.67 7.65
C ALA A 94 2.77 -6.01 7.84
N CYS A 95 3.56 -5.90 6.77
CA CYS A 95 4.81 -5.14 6.80
C CYS A 95 4.57 -3.65 7.11
N TRP A 96 3.55 -3.03 6.53
CA TRP A 96 3.22 -1.62 6.78
C TRP A 96 2.73 -1.37 8.21
N ALA A 97 1.91 -2.25 8.76
CA ALA A 97 1.42 -2.15 10.13
C ALA A 97 2.59 -2.27 11.13
N VAL A 98 3.49 -3.24 10.91
CA VAL A 98 4.65 -3.48 11.78
C VAL A 98 5.71 -2.38 11.64
N PHE A 99 6.09 -1.98 10.43
CA PHE A 99 7.24 -1.08 10.24
C PHE A 99 6.85 0.38 9.97
N GLY A 100 5.62 0.66 9.55
CA GLY A 100 5.13 2.01 9.29
C GLY A 100 4.45 2.62 10.53
N TYR A 101 3.32 2.03 10.95
CA TYR A 101 2.49 2.63 12.01
C TYR A 101 2.92 2.25 13.44
N SER A 102 3.17 0.96 13.70
CA SER A 102 3.43 0.51 15.09
C SER A 102 4.64 1.15 15.79
N PRO A 103 5.75 1.50 15.12
CA PRO A 103 6.90 2.13 15.78
C PRO A 103 6.53 3.48 16.39
N THR A 104 5.62 4.22 15.75
CA THR A 104 5.16 5.52 16.25
C THR A 104 4.39 5.39 17.57
N TYR A 105 3.72 4.27 17.79
CA TYR A 105 3.10 3.98 19.08
C TYR A 105 4.14 3.53 20.12
N PHE A 106 5.06 2.62 19.76
CA PHE A 106 6.05 2.08 20.71
C PHE A 106 6.97 3.14 21.30
N ILE A 107 7.30 4.19 20.53
CA ILE A 107 8.12 5.30 21.01
C ILE A 107 7.32 6.41 21.69
N GLY A 108 5.99 6.24 21.83
CA GLY A 108 5.10 7.23 22.45
C GLY A 108 4.82 8.47 21.61
N LEU A 109 5.04 8.41 20.29
CA LEU A 109 4.86 9.57 19.40
C LEU A 109 3.37 9.89 19.18
N TYR A 110 2.53 8.88 18.99
CA TYR A 110 1.11 9.07 18.70
C TYR A 110 0.20 8.24 19.63
N PRO A 111 -1.04 8.75 19.91
CA PRO A 111 -2.03 8.01 20.69
C PRO A 111 -2.35 6.64 20.08
N GLY A 112 -2.48 5.60 20.92
CA GLY A 112 -2.66 4.22 20.46
C GLY A 112 -3.97 3.99 19.69
N ASP A 113 -5.04 4.70 20.03
CA ASP A 113 -6.31 4.60 19.31
C ASP A 113 -6.21 5.22 17.91
N LEU A 114 -5.54 6.38 17.78
CA LEU A 114 -5.28 7.02 16.48
C LEU A 114 -4.48 6.10 15.57
N VAL A 115 -3.40 5.50 16.10
CA VAL A 115 -2.57 4.52 15.39
C VAL A 115 -3.40 3.29 14.99
N ALA A 116 -4.24 2.77 15.89
CA ALA A 116 -5.09 1.61 15.62
C ALA A 116 -6.09 1.88 14.47
N TYR A 117 -6.73 3.05 14.45
CA TYR A 117 -7.61 3.44 13.35
C TYR A 117 -6.86 3.50 12.02
N SER A 118 -5.65 4.04 12.00
CA SER A 118 -4.84 4.11 10.77
C SER A 118 -4.35 2.74 10.28
N VAL A 119 -4.04 1.81 11.20
CA VAL A 119 -3.73 0.42 10.86
C VAL A 119 -4.94 -0.28 10.22
N ILE A 120 -6.15 -0.08 10.75
CA ILE A 120 -7.38 -0.65 10.18
C ILE A 120 -7.71 0.00 8.82
N ASN A 121 -7.61 1.32 8.71
CA ASN A 121 -7.84 2.03 7.47
C ASN A 121 -6.87 1.57 6.36
N SER A 122 -5.57 1.50 6.67
CA SER A 122 -4.57 1.02 5.72
C SER A 122 -4.79 -0.44 5.31
N PHE A 123 -5.32 -1.31 6.19
CA PHE A 123 -5.71 -2.67 5.82
C PHE A 123 -6.73 -2.67 4.68
N VAL A 124 -7.77 -1.85 4.80
CA VAL A 124 -8.86 -1.77 3.81
C VAL A 124 -8.31 -1.28 2.47
N PHE A 125 -7.58 -0.16 2.47
CA PHE A 125 -7.14 0.47 1.22
C PHE A 125 -5.97 -0.25 0.53
N ILE A 126 -5.05 -0.88 1.28
CA ILE A 126 -4.00 -1.72 0.68
C ILE A 126 -4.62 -2.96 0.04
N ASN A 127 -5.60 -3.62 0.69
CA ASN A 127 -6.28 -4.76 0.08
C ASN A 127 -7.15 -4.35 -1.13
N ALA A 128 -7.81 -3.19 -1.08
CA ALA A 128 -8.53 -2.63 -2.24
C ALA A 128 -7.57 -2.36 -3.41
N GLY A 129 -6.41 -1.76 -3.15
CA GLY A 129 -5.35 -1.58 -4.14
C GLY A 129 -4.87 -2.91 -4.72
N ALA A 130 -4.69 -3.93 -3.89
CA ALA A 130 -4.28 -5.27 -4.32
C ALA A 130 -5.33 -5.93 -5.25
N LEU A 131 -6.61 -5.80 -4.94
CA LEU A 131 -7.70 -6.29 -5.79
C LEU A 131 -7.67 -5.63 -7.17
N ILE A 132 -7.43 -4.31 -7.22
CA ILE A 132 -7.34 -3.55 -8.47
C ILE A 132 -6.10 -3.98 -9.26
N ALA A 133 -4.93 -4.03 -8.64
CA ALA A 133 -3.71 -4.52 -9.28
C ALA A 133 -3.91 -5.94 -9.84
N GLY A 134 -4.54 -6.81 -9.05
CA GLY A 134 -4.79 -8.20 -9.43
C GLY A 134 -5.76 -8.36 -10.61
N LYS A 135 -6.75 -7.46 -10.72
CA LYS A 135 -7.67 -7.36 -11.87
C LYS A 135 -6.96 -6.85 -13.12
N MET A 136 -6.02 -5.92 -12.98
CA MET A 136 -5.30 -5.33 -14.12
C MET A 136 -4.17 -6.23 -14.64
N TYR A 137 -3.68 -7.15 -13.82
CA TYR A 137 -2.54 -7.99 -14.15
C TYR A 137 -2.90 -9.13 -15.11
N THR A 138 -2.12 -9.25 -16.17
CA THR A 138 -2.15 -10.37 -17.11
C THR A 138 -0.73 -10.86 -17.38
N GLU A 139 -0.57 -12.16 -17.57
CA GLU A 139 0.71 -12.79 -17.88
C GLU A 139 1.24 -12.38 -19.26
N VAL A 140 2.53 -12.61 -19.50
CA VAL A 140 3.10 -12.52 -20.86
C VAL A 140 2.56 -13.71 -21.66
N SER A 141 1.97 -13.46 -22.83
CA SER A 141 1.51 -14.52 -23.72
C SER A 141 2.66 -15.47 -24.04
N ALA A 142 2.48 -16.77 -23.80
CA ALA A 142 3.44 -17.76 -24.29
C ALA A 142 3.38 -17.72 -25.83
N VAL A 143 4.49 -17.34 -26.48
CA VAL A 143 4.65 -17.57 -27.92
C VAL A 143 4.56 -19.08 -28.13
N PRO A 144 3.62 -19.61 -28.92
CA PRO A 144 3.57 -21.04 -29.19
C PRO A 144 4.89 -21.44 -29.83
N ALA A 145 5.56 -22.45 -29.27
CA ALA A 145 6.74 -23.04 -29.89
C ALA A 145 6.35 -23.45 -31.31
N GLN A 146 7.04 -22.87 -32.30
CA GLN A 146 6.87 -23.24 -33.70
C GLN A 146 7.16 -24.75 -33.81
N ALA A 147 6.14 -25.51 -34.22
CA ALA A 147 6.22 -26.95 -34.47
C ALA A 147 6.85 -27.22 -35.84
#